data_AF-L8JAH8-F1
#
_entry.id   AF-L8JAH8-F1
#
_cell.length_a   1.000
_cell.length_b   1.000
_cell.length_c   1.000
_cell.angle_alpha   90.00
_cell.angle_beta   90.00
_cell.angle_gamma   90.00
#
_symmetry.space_group_name_H-M   'P 1'
#
loop_
_entity.id
_entity.type
_entity.pdbx_description
1 polymer ?
#
loop_
_entity_poly.entity_id
_entity_poly.type
_entity_poly.pdbx_seq_one_letter_code
_entity_poly.pdbx_strand_id
1 'polypeptide(L)' 'MLTKQKKLERFKALREKNYRASLQLEGFDVEPFKVNAEVNSSSEAELIAKLKQRYAR' A
#
# COMPACT_ATOMS: atom_id res chain seq x y z
N MET A 1 17.73 19.61 14.10
CA MET A 1 17.22 18.22 14.03
C MET A 1 15.78 18.19 13.56
N LEU A 2 15.35 17.18 12.81
CA LEU A 2 13.97 17.03 12.35
C LEU A 2 13.05 16.56 13.50
N THR A 3 11.87 17.15 13.64
CA THR A 3 10.88 16.76 14.67
C THR A 3 10.29 15.37 14.39
N LYS A 4 9.77 14.70 15.43
CA LYS A 4 9.11 13.39 15.28
C LYS A 4 7.98 13.42 14.24
N GLN A 5 7.19 14.49 14.21
CA GLN A 5 6.09 14.67 13.25
C GLN A 5 6.60 14.69 11.80
N LYS A 6 7.60 15.52 11.50
CA LYS A 6 8.19 15.61 10.16
C LYS A 6 8.84 14.30 9.71
N LYS A 7 9.37 13.49 10.63
CA LYS A 7 9.87 12.14 10.33
C LYS A 7 8.74 11.20 9.92
N LEU A 8 7.62 11.22 10.64
CA LEU A 8 6.44 10.41 10.35
C LEU A 8 5.80 10.78 9.00
N GLU A 9 5.67 12.07 8.71
CA GLU A 9 5.14 12.54 7.42
C GLU A 9 6.01 12.05 6.26
N ARG A 10 7.33 12.22 6.37
CA ARG A 10 8.26 11.76 5.36
C ARG A 10 8.24 10.24 5.20
N PHE A 11 8.11 9.49 6.30
CA PHE A 11 7.94 8.04 6.25
C PHE A 11 6.66 7.66 5.50
N LYS A 12 5.52 8.26 5.84
CA LYS A 12 4.23 7.98 5.17
C LYS A 12 4.31 8.27 3.66
N ALA A 13 4.93 9.38 3.27
CA ALA A 13 5.09 9.76 1.87
C ALA A 13 5.94 8.77 1.06
N LEU A 14 6.93 8.12 1.69
CA LEU A 14 7.84 7.18 1.02
C LEU A 14 7.42 5.71 1.17
N ARG A 15 6.52 5.39 2.11
CA ARG A 15 6.16 4.02 2.48
C ARG A 15 5.74 3.18 1.27
N GLU A 16 4.83 3.71 0.45
CA GLU A 16 4.30 2.98 -0.70
C GLU A 16 5.37 2.72 -1.76
N LYS A 17 6.15 3.76 -2.10
CA LYS A 17 7.26 3.63 -3.05
C LYS A 17 8.30 2.60 -2.59
N ASN A 18 8.69 2.66 -1.32
CA ASN A 18 9.69 1.75 -0.76
C ASN A 18 9.17 0.32 -0.69
N TYR A 19 7.90 0.13 -0.35
CA TYR A 19 7.29 -1.20 -0.33
C TYR A 19 7.28 -1.84 -1.71
N ARG A 20 6.89 -1.09 -2.75
CA ARG A 20 6.95 -1.60 -4.14
C ARG A 20 8.38 -1.95 -4.57
N ALA A 21 9.35 -1.09 -4.25
CA ALA A 21 10.75 -1.37 -4.54
C ALA A 21 11.25 -2.64 -3.82
N SER A 22 10.83 -2.86 -2.57
CA SER A 22 11.14 -4.09 -1.81
C SER A 22 10.62 -5.34 -2.53
N LEU A 23 9.38 -5.31 -3.00
CA LEU A 23 8.78 -6.45 -3.72
C LEU A 23 9.49 -6.73 -5.04
N GLN A 24 9.91 -5.70 -5.76
CA GLN A 24 10.68 -5.86 -7.00
C GLN A 24 12.05 -6.50 -6.77
N LEU A 25 12.72 -6.17 -5.66
CA LEU A 25 13.98 -6.81 -5.28
C LEU A 25 13.82 -8.31 -4.98
N GLU A 26 12.65 -8.70 -4.48
CA GLU A 26 12.27 -10.10 -4.24
C GLU A 26 11.82 -10.81 -5.53
N GLY A 27 11.78 -10.12 -6.68
CA GLY A 27 11.39 -10.67 -7.97
C GLY A 27 9.88 -10.68 -8.23
N PHE A 28 9.07 -10.01 -7.40
CA PHE A 28 7.66 -9.82 -7.67
C PHE A 28 7.44 -8.67 -8.64
N ASP A 29 6.80 -8.95 -9.77
CA ASP A 29 6.34 -7.90 -10.68
C ASP A 29 4.98 -7.39 -10.21
N VAL A 30 5.01 -6.30 -9.46
CA VAL A 30 3.79 -5.67 -8.94
C VAL A 30 3.33 -4.65 -9.98
N GLU A 31 2.44 -5.07 -10.88
CA GLU A 31 1.79 -4.12 -11.78
C GLU A 31 1.13 -2.99 -10.97
N PRO A 32 1.14 -1.75 -11.48
CA PRO A 32 0.37 -0.68 -10.85
C PRO A 32 -1.09 -1.14 -10.80
N PHE A 33 -1.57 -1.42 -9.58
CA PHE A 33 -2.94 -1.84 -9.34
C PHE A 33 -3.84 -0.84 -10.06
N LYS A 34 -4.52 -1.26 -11.13
CA LYS A 34 -5.53 -0.44 -11.79
C LYS A 34 -6.64 -0.28 -10.76
N VAL A 35 -6.58 0.83 -10.03
CA VAL A 35 -7.55 1.19 -9.02
C VAL A 35 -8.86 1.39 -9.76
N ASN A 36 -9.68 0.33 -9.85
CA ASN A 36 -11.06 0.46 -10.28
C ASN A 36 -11.70 1.53 -9.39
N ALA A 37 -12.47 2.45 -9.98
CA ALA A 37 -12.95 3.65 -9.30
C ALA A 37 -13.69 3.38 -7.96
N GLU A 38 -14.21 2.17 -7.75
CA GLU A 38 -14.82 1.71 -6.50
C GLU A 38 -13.85 1.59 -5.31
N VAL A 39 -12.55 1.50 -5.55
CA VAL A 39 -11.51 1.35 -4.52
C VAL A 39 -11.20 2.70 -3.85
N ASN A 40 -11.55 3.83 -4.48
CA ASN A 40 -11.25 5.16 -3.97
C ASN A 40 -12.08 5.60 -2.76
N SER A 41 -13.19 4.89 -2.44
CA SER A 41 -14.05 5.22 -1.30
C SER A 41 -13.86 4.33 -0.07
N SER A 42 -13.18 3.18 -0.22
CA SER A 42 -12.94 2.23 0.88
C SER A 42 -11.58 2.44 1.53
N SER A 43 -11.50 2.26 2.85
CA SER A 43 -10.22 2.27 3.56
C SER A 43 -9.34 1.07 3.17
N GLU A 44 -8.01 1.21 3.32
CA GLU A 44 -7.03 0.12 3.10
C GLU A 44 -7.43 -1.17 3.86
N ALA A 45 -7.93 -1.01 5.09
CA ALA A 45 -8.37 -2.13 5.93
C ALA A 45 -9.58 -2.87 5.36
N GLU A 46 -10.57 -2.14 4.82
CA GLU A 46 -11.75 -2.75 4.19
C GLU A 46 -11.37 -3.54 2.94
N LEU A 47 -10.45 -3.01 2.12
CA LEU A 47 -9.98 -3.68 0.92
C LEU A 47 -9.26 -4.99 1.28
N ILE A 48 -8.40 -4.96 2.29
CA ILE A 48 -7.71 -6.16 2.80
C ILE A 48 -8.74 -7.19 3.31
N ALA A 49 -9.77 -6.75 4.05
CA ALA A 49 -10.81 -7.63 4.54
C ALA A 49 -11.60 -8.30 3.39
N LYS A 50 -11.99 -7.53 2.37
CA LYS A 50 -12.66 -8.04 1.16
C LYS A 50 -11.79 -9.07 0.42
N LEU A 51 -10.50 -8.79 0.24
CA LEU A 51 -9.56 -9.72 -0.40
C LEU A 51 -9.43 -11.01 0.40
N LYS A 52 -9.27 -10.94 1.73
CA LYS A 52 -9.22 -12.12 2.60
C LYS A 52 -10.48 -12.98 2.48
N GLN A 53 -11.66 -12.36 2.47
CA GLN A 53 -12.93 -13.08 2.29
C GLN A 53 -13.01 -13.75 0.91
N ARG A 54 -12.56 -13.07 -0.15
CA ARG A 54 -12.62 -13.59 -1.52
C ARG A 54 -11.75 -14.82 -1.73
N TYR A 55 -10.53 -14.82 -1.21
CA TYR A 55 -9.55 -15.91 -1.40
C TYR A 55 -9.63 -17.02 -0.33
N ALA A 56 -10.50 -16.88 0.68
CA ALA A 56 -10.76 -17.93 1.66
C ALA A 56 -11.75 -19.01 1.16
N ARG A 57 -12.31 -18.83 -0.04
CA ARG A 57 -13.08 -19.85 -0.77
C ARG A 57 -12.15 -20.72 -1.60
#